data_AF-A0A0K9XYX0-F1
#
_entry.id   AF-A0A0K9XYX0-F1
#
_cell.length_a   1.000
_cell.length_b   1.000
_cell.length_c   1.000
_cell.angle_alpha   90.00
_cell.angle_beta   90.00
_cell.angle_gamma   90.00
#
_symmetry.space_group_name_H-M   'P 1'
#
loop_
_entity.id
_entity.type
_entity.pdbx_description
1 polymer ?
#
loop_
_entity_poly.entity_id
_entity_poly.type
_entity_poly.pdbx_seq_one_letter_code
_entity_poly.pdbx_strand_id
1 'polypeptide(L)'
;MKKIAGIICFLIFIFSHSQVGINTTSPTATLDINGNIRIRQAKNLGSANSAKDSILVIDNSGFVNRVNSDMIVSQAASGIIGVTTDATLSGDGKTGNPLKIAQNGATIGQTLTWSGSGWVPQSNGNSWSLSGNSGTNASTNFLGTTDNQPLIFKTNSTENVRISNVGYVGISTNNPLTSLQVNGGFSLSSTTVNLTADNQVITVGNFSNIKLNSNNTTSANRTFTLSNGLVDGQMLMIYPVAGAAQLLDAGNVNIAGNFNFGVEDVLHLVWIGNKWLQVSRSNN
;
A
#
# COMPACT_ATOMS: atom_id res chain seq x y z
N MET A 1 111.04 49.68 -28.96
CA MET A 1 110.78 50.64 -27.88
C MET A 1 109.29 50.66 -27.56
N LYS A 2 108.94 50.47 -26.26
CA LYS A 2 107.69 50.86 -25.55
C LYS A 2 106.41 50.06 -25.94
N LYS A 3 105.98 49.10 -25.09
CA LYS A 3 104.95 49.23 -24.01
C LYS A 3 103.61 49.72 -24.58
N ILE A 4 102.50 49.01 -24.43
CA ILE A 4 101.68 49.03 -23.21
C ILE A 4 100.71 47.83 -23.22
N ALA A 5 100.71 47.07 -22.13
CA ALA A 5 99.66 46.11 -21.79
C ALA A 5 98.42 46.88 -21.33
N GLY A 6 97.32 46.75 -22.06
CA GLY A 6 95.99 47.17 -21.62
C GLY A 6 95.24 45.94 -21.13
N ILE A 7 95.26 45.70 -19.81
CA ILE A 7 94.37 44.75 -19.16
C ILE A 7 92.96 45.33 -19.29
N ILE A 8 92.19 44.80 -20.24
CA ILE A 8 90.75 44.97 -20.28
C ILE A 8 90.20 44.10 -19.14
N CYS A 9 89.96 44.73 -18.00
CA CYS A 9 89.20 44.12 -16.92
C CYS A 9 87.74 44.07 -17.38
N PHE A 10 87.37 42.99 -18.07
CA PHE A 10 85.98 42.70 -18.40
C PHE A 10 85.30 42.33 -17.08
N LEU A 11 84.57 43.27 -16.48
CA LEU A 11 83.62 42.96 -15.43
C LEU A 11 82.51 42.11 -16.08
N ILE A 12 82.74 40.81 -16.19
CA ILE A 12 81.67 39.86 -16.48
C ILE A 12 80.83 39.81 -15.20
N PHE A 13 79.69 40.49 -15.20
CA PHE A 13 78.59 40.14 -14.30
C PHE A 13 78.12 38.75 -14.71
N ILE A 14 78.84 37.71 -14.26
CA ILE A 14 78.30 36.36 -14.29
C ILE A 14 77.15 36.38 -13.29
N PHE A 15 75.94 36.38 -13.81
CA PHE A 15 74.78 35.91 -13.08
C PHE A 15 75.01 34.44 -12.77
N SER A 16 75.79 34.16 -11.72
CA SER A 16 75.90 32.83 -11.15
C SER A 16 74.54 32.50 -10.57
N HIS A 17 73.75 31.72 -11.31
CA HIS A 17 72.49 31.22 -10.80
C HIS A 17 72.82 30.29 -9.64
N SER A 18 72.34 30.63 -8.43
CA SER A 18 72.62 29.89 -7.20
C SER A 18 71.79 28.60 -7.17
N GLN A 19 72.15 27.61 -7.99
CA GLN A 19 71.61 26.27 -7.92
C GLN A 19 72.55 25.38 -7.08
N VAL A 20 71.96 24.57 -6.20
CA VAL A 20 72.68 23.62 -5.37
C VAL A 20 72.42 22.22 -5.92
N GLY A 21 73.42 21.65 -6.59
CA GLY A 21 73.43 20.23 -6.97
C GLY A 21 74.05 19.38 -5.88
N ILE A 22 73.38 18.33 -5.44
CA ILE A 22 73.94 17.30 -4.56
C ILE A 22 74.00 16.00 -5.37
N ASN A 23 75.23 15.49 -5.57
CA ASN A 23 75.49 14.29 -6.38
C ASN A 23 75.08 14.42 -7.86
N THR A 24 75.01 15.65 -8.38
CA THR A 24 74.79 15.98 -9.81
C THR A 24 75.63 17.19 -10.20
N THR A 25 76.18 17.19 -11.41
CA THR A 25 77.00 18.30 -11.96
C THR A 25 76.23 19.22 -12.90
N SER A 26 74.95 18.92 -13.18
CA SER A 26 74.09 19.71 -14.05
C SER A 26 72.70 19.82 -13.43
N PRO A 27 72.55 20.61 -12.34
CA PRO A 27 71.29 20.69 -11.61
C PRO A 27 70.18 21.29 -12.47
N THR A 28 69.04 20.58 -12.58
CA THR A 28 67.88 21.04 -13.36
C THR A 28 66.85 21.79 -12.50
N ALA A 29 67.09 21.92 -11.20
CA ALA A 29 66.28 22.67 -10.24
C ALA A 29 67.17 23.53 -9.32
N THR A 30 66.58 24.46 -8.54
CA THR A 30 67.33 25.29 -7.57
C THR A 30 68.04 24.45 -6.50
N LEU A 31 67.42 23.35 -6.08
CA LEU A 31 68.04 22.30 -5.28
C LEU A 31 67.74 20.98 -5.99
N ASP A 32 68.78 20.34 -6.52
CA ASP A 32 68.68 19.08 -7.25
C ASP A 32 69.52 18.02 -6.55
N ILE A 33 68.89 16.90 -6.17
CA ILE A 33 69.50 15.85 -5.37
C ILE A 33 69.33 14.54 -6.13
N ASN A 34 70.45 14.01 -6.65
CA ASN A 34 70.49 12.69 -7.25
C ASN A 34 70.69 11.62 -6.18
N GLY A 35 69.64 11.37 -5.40
CA GLY A 35 69.62 10.47 -4.25
C GLY A 35 68.41 10.68 -3.35
N ASN A 36 68.41 10.02 -2.19
CA ASN A 36 67.28 10.10 -1.24
C ASN A 36 67.36 11.35 -0.36
N ILE A 37 66.23 12.03 -0.16
CA ILE A 37 66.08 13.09 0.84
C ILE A 37 65.59 12.48 2.16
N ARG A 38 66.30 12.76 3.26
CA ARG A 38 65.85 12.40 4.62
C ARG A 38 65.67 13.64 5.48
N ILE A 39 64.44 13.92 5.89
CA ILE A 39 64.11 14.98 6.86
C ILE A 39 64.05 14.35 8.25
N ARG A 40 64.99 14.70 9.14
CA ARG A 40 65.09 14.09 10.48
C ARG A 40 64.14 14.69 11.50
N GLN A 41 63.73 15.95 11.31
CA GLN A 41 62.82 16.67 12.20
C GLN A 41 61.73 17.34 11.37
N ALA A 42 60.61 16.66 11.19
CA ALA A 42 59.39 17.24 10.64
C ALA A 42 58.40 17.46 11.80
N LYS A 43 57.93 18.70 11.98
CA LYS A 43 56.98 19.04 13.05
C LYS A 43 55.54 18.80 12.54
N ASN A 44 54.77 18.01 13.27
CA ASN A 44 53.32 17.91 13.03
C ASN A 44 52.66 19.25 13.40
N LEU A 45 52.06 19.92 12.41
CA LEU A 45 51.30 21.15 12.62
C LEU A 45 49.82 20.77 12.85
N GLY A 46 49.31 20.96 14.07
CA GLY A 46 48.00 20.47 14.51
C GLY A 46 46.77 21.25 14.03
N SER A 47 46.85 22.01 12.94
CA SER A 47 45.72 22.78 12.38
C SER A 47 45.22 22.14 11.09
N ALA A 48 43.89 21.99 10.95
CA ALA A 48 43.25 21.46 9.75
C ALA A 48 43.60 22.30 8.49
N ASN A 49 43.85 23.60 8.64
CA ASN A 49 44.27 24.47 7.54
C ASN A 49 45.71 24.18 7.08
N SER A 50 46.58 23.71 7.97
CA SER A 50 47.94 23.28 7.59
C SER A 50 47.95 21.89 6.96
N ALA A 51 47.04 20.99 7.38
CA ALA A 51 46.94 19.63 6.83
C ALA A 51 46.51 19.60 5.36
N LYS A 52 45.80 20.62 4.86
CA LYS A 52 45.40 20.72 3.45
C LYS A 52 46.58 20.88 2.48
N ASP A 53 47.64 21.60 2.85
CA ASP A 53 48.78 21.91 1.97
C ASP A 53 50.09 21.24 2.41
N SER A 54 50.01 20.23 3.28
CA SER A 54 51.17 19.51 3.85
C SER A 54 51.61 18.30 3.03
N ILE A 55 50.92 17.97 1.94
CA ILE A 55 51.31 16.87 1.06
C ILE A 55 52.18 17.42 -0.06
N LEU A 56 53.39 16.87 -0.12
CA LEU A 56 54.35 17.14 -1.16
C LEU A 56 54.27 16.02 -2.20
N VAL A 57 54.03 16.38 -3.45
CA VAL A 57 54.00 15.42 -4.57
C VAL A 57 55.11 15.72 -5.56
N ILE A 58 55.52 14.68 -6.27
CA ILE A 58 56.47 14.81 -7.37
C ILE A 58 55.65 14.77 -8.66
N ASP A 59 55.80 15.78 -9.52
CA ASP A 59 55.16 15.78 -10.84
C ASP A 59 55.89 14.85 -11.83
N ASN A 60 55.32 14.69 -13.03
CA ASN A 60 55.89 13.81 -14.06
C ASN A 60 57.28 14.27 -14.58
N SER A 61 57.67 15.50 -14.27
CA SER A 61 58.97 16.08 -14.61
C SER A 61 59.97 15.97 -13.44
N GLY A 62 59.58 15.34 -12.33
CA GLY A 62 60.43 15.13 -11.16
C GLY A 62 60.46 16.32 -10.20
N PHE A 63 59.67 17.37 -10.42
CA PHE A 63 59.65 18.54 -9.54
C PHE A 63 58.69 18.33 -8.37
N VAL A 64 59.13 18.84 -7.24
CA VAL A 64 58.44 18.79 -5.96
C VAL A 64 57.42 19.92 -5.88
N ASN A 65 56.13 19.60 -5.81
CA ASN A 65 55.01 20.53 -5.78
C ASN A 65 54.13 20.35 -4.54
N ARG A 66 53.49 21.43 -4.09
CA ARG A 66 52.42 21.34 -3.08
C ARG A 66 51.09 21.08 -3.77
N VAL A 67 50.28 20.24 -3.16
CA VAL A 67 48.90 20.00 -3.61
C VAL A 67 47.97 20.06 -2.42
N ASN A 68 46.76 20.55 -2.68
CA ASN A 68 45.71 20.48 -1.69
C ASN A 68 45.31 19.02 -1.48
N SER A 69 45.04 18.62 -0.23
CA SER A 69 44.50 17.29 0.10
C SER A 69 43.25 16.96 -0.73
N ASP A 70 42.44 17.97 -1.05
CA ASP A 70 41.23 17.81 -1.86
C ASP A 70 41.56 17.39 -3.32
N MET A 71 42.70 17.82 -3.87
CA MET A 71 43.18 17.40 -5.20
C MET A 71 43.70 15.95 -5.19
N ILE A 72 44.32 15.50 -4.09
CA ILE A 72 44.80 14.11 -3.99
C ILE A 72 43.64 13.16 -3.78
N VAL A 73 42.67 13.54 -2.94
CA VAL A 73 41.45 12.77 -2.71
C VAL A 73 40.55 12.79 -3.95
N SER A 74 40.55 13.86 -4.77
CA SER A 74 39.80 13.88 -6.03
C SER A 74 40.43 13.03 -7.13
N GLN A 75 41.75 12.85 -7.12
CA GLN A 75 42.47 11.97 -8.07
C GLN A 75 42.45 10.51 -7.61
N ALA A 76 42.25 10.23 -6.32
CA ALA A 76 41.88 8.90 -5.85
C ALA A 76 40.47 8.58 -6.34
N ALA A 77 40.32 7.58 -7.22
CA ALA A 77 39.05 7.20 -7.81
C ALA A 77 37.93 7.17 -6.75
N SER A 78 36.92 8.04 -6.90
CA SER A 78 35.68 8.11 -6.14
C SER A 78 35.73 7.63 -4.68
N GLY A 79 36.48 8.30 -3.81
CA GLY A 79 36.45 8.03 -2.37
C GLY A 79 37.12 6.70 -1.99
N ILE A 80 37.69 6.63 -0.79
CA ILE A 80 38.46 5.46 -0.32
C ILE A 80 37.63 4.15 -0.29
N ILE A 81 36.30 4.24 -0.46
CA ILE A 81 35.43 3.13 -0.88
C ILE A 81 34.57 3.64 -2.04
N GLY A 82 34.93 3.29 -3.27
CA GLY A 82 34.10 3.55 -4.44
C GLY A 82 32.75 2.87 -4.29
N VAL A 83 31.70 3.63 -3.96
CA VAL A 83 30.34 3.11 -4.03
C VAL A 83 29.98 3.04 -5.51
N THR A 84 29.98 1.82 -6.04
CA THR A 84 29.44 1.57 -7.36
C THR A 84 27.93 1.63 -7.23
N THR A 85 27.30 2.60 -7.89
CA THR A 85 25.84 2.64 -8.02
C THR A 85 25.42 1.85 -9.25
N ASP A 86 24.30 1.15 -9.13
CA ASP A 86 23.58 0.54 -10.24
C ASP A 86 22.16 1.14 -10.32
N ALA A 87 21.20 0.46 -10.96
CA ALA A 87 19.82 0.94 -11.04
C ALA A 87 19.10 1.05 -9.67
N THR A 88 19.64 0.45 -8.60
CA THR A 88 19.02 0.39 -7.27
C THR A 88 19.50 1.48 -6.32
N LEU A 89 20.68 2.05 -6.58
CA LEU A 89 21.29 3.12 -5.77
C LEU A 89 21.55 4.36 -6.62
N SER A 90 21.43 5.54 -6.02
CA SER A 90 21.77 6.80 -6.68
C SER A 90 22.54 7.71 -5.74
N GLY A 91 23.33 8.61 -6.30
CA GLY A 91 24.26 9.45 -5.55
C GLY A 91 25.67 8.87 -5.50
N ASP A 92 26.63 9.70 -5.12
CA ASP A 92 28.04 9.32 -5.02
C ASP A 92 28.58 9.36 -3.57
N GLY A 93 27.68 9.57 -2.60
CA GLY A 93 28.02 9.60 -1.19
C GLY A 93 28.69 10.91 -0.73
N LYS A 94 28.81 11.92 -1.59
CA LYS A 94 29.32 13.24 -1.20
C LYS A 94 28.22 14.07 -0.54
N THR A 95 28.60 15.07 0.26
CA THR A 95 27.67 16.00 0.94
C THR A 95 26.67 16.67 -0.01
N GLY A 96 27.07 16.93 -1.27
CA GLY A 96 26.19 17.50 -2.30
C GLY A 96 25.37 16.49 -3.12
N ASN A 97 25.69 15.20 -3.01
CA ASN A 97 25.01 14.11 -3.73
C ASN A 97 25.04 12.81 -2.90
N PRO A 98 24.35 12.82 -1.74
CA PRO A 98 24.39 11.69 -0.81
C PRO A 98 23.82 10.42 -1.46
N LEU A 99 24.32 9.27 -1.00
CA LEU A 99 23.81 7.98 -1.44
C LEU A 99 22.37 7.77 -0.97
N LYS A 100 21.48 7.37 -1.87
CA LYS A 100 20.05 7.10 -1.63
C LYS A 100 19.56 5.94 -2.49
N ILE A 101 18.39 5.40 -2.17
CA ILE A 101 17.71 4.43 -3.04
C ILE A 101 17.31 5.14 -4.34
N ALA A 102 17.66 4.57 -5.48
CA ALA A 102 17.25 5.10 -6.78
C ALA A 102 15.76 4.92 -7.00
N GLN A 103 15.15 5.76 -7.83
CA GLN A 103 13.74 5.64 -8.18
C GLN A 103 13.43 4.28 -8.81
N ASN A 104 14.38 3.68 -9.54
CA ASN A 104 14.27 2.35 -10.14
C ASN A 104 12.93 2.11 -10.89
N GLY A 105 12.45 3.13 -11.60
CA GLY A 105 11.18 3.10 -12.34
C GLY A 105 9.90 3.25 -11.51
N ALA A 106 10.01 3.51 -10.20
CA ALA A 106 8.86 3.68 -9.30
C ALA A 106 7.97 4.86 -9.68
N THR A 107 6.65 4.67 -9.56
CA THR A 107 5.64 5.73 -9.58
C THR A 107 5.13 6.04 -8.18
N ILE A 108 4.44 7.18 -8.03
CA ILE A 108 3.90 7.62 -6.74
C ILE A 108 2.93 6.56 -6.18
N GLY A 109 3.11 6.21 -4.91
CA GLY A 109 2.23 5.27 -4.19
C GLY A 109 2.64 3.80 -4.27
N GLN A 110 3.74 3.48 -4.94
CA GLN A 110 4.32 2.13 -4.93
C GLN A 110 5.16 1.88 -3.69
N THR A 111 5.23 0.62 -3.28
CA THR A 111 6.10 0.14 -2.20
C THR A 111 7.22 -0.71 -2.80
N LEU A 112 8.43 -0.65 -2.23
CA LEU A 112 9.51 -1.55 -2.62
C LEU A 112 9.22 -2.93 -2.03
N THR A 113 9.14 -3.93 -2.91
CA THR A 113 8.91 -5.33 -2.53
C THR A 113 10.08 -6.18 -3.02
N TRP A 114 10.52 -7.15 -2.21
CA TRP A 114 11.54 -8.11 -2.61
C TRP A 114 10.93 -9.15 -3.56
N SER A 115 11.41 -9.22 -4.80
CA SER A 115 10.90 -10.13 -5.83
C SER A 115 11.48 -11.56 -5.74
N GLY A 116 12.41 -11.81 -4.83
CA GLY A 116 13.27 -13.01 -4.85
C GLY A 116 14.61 -12.80 -5.55
N SER A 117 14.71 -11.78 -6.41
CA SER A 117 15.93 -11.45 -7.17
C SER A 117 16.41 -10.02 -6.96
N GLY A 118 15.57 -9.14 -6.41
CA GLY A 118 15.89 -7.73 -6.19
C GLY A 118 14.76 -6.97 -5.51
N TRP A 119 15.05 -5.74 -5.09
CA TRP A 119 14.03 -4.79 -4.64
C TRP A 119 13.42 -4.10 -5.85
N VAL A 120 12.13 -4.35 -6.08
CA VAL A 120 11.38 -3.76 -7.21
C VAL A 120 10.22 -2.92 -6.68
N PRO A 121 9.93 -1.76 -7.29
CA PRO A 121 8.71 -1.03 -6.99
C PRO A 121 7.50 -1.85 -7.43
N GLN A 122 6.58 -2.11 -6.52
CA GLN A 122 5.36 -2.84 -6.80
C GLN A 122 4.15 -1.98 -6.46
N SER A 123 3.16 -1.97 -7.36
CA SER A 123 1.82 -1.51 -7.05
C SER A 123 1.24 -2.40 -5.93
N ASN A 124 0.50 -1.83 -4.98
CA ASN A 124 -0.15 -2.59 -3.89
C ASN A 124 -1.26 -3.59 -4.36
N GLY A 125 -1.19 -4.09 -5.60
CA GLY A 125 -2.25 -4.83 -6.30
C GLY A 125 -2.62 -6.18 -5.69
N ASN A 126 -1.90 -6.65 -4.67
CA ASN A 126 -2.20 -7.90 -3.98
C ASN A 126 -2.96 -7.70 -2.66
N SER A 127 -3.18 -6.45 -2.23
CA SER A 127 -3.93 -6.13 -1.00
C SER A 127 -5.39 -5.81 -1.29
N TRP A 128 -6.29 -6.08 -0.34
CA TRP A 128 -7.68 -5.59 -0.40
C TRP A 128 -7.74 -4.12 0.02
N SER A 129 -8.24 -3.25 -0.84
CA SER A 129 -8.34 -1.80 -0.57
C SER A 129 -9.60 -1.43 0.23
N LEU A 130 -9.53 -0.34 0.99
CA LEU A 130 -10.69 0.28 1.67
C LEU A 130 -11.75 0.80 0.69
N SER A 131 -11.36 1.15 -0.54
CA SER A 131 -12.28 1.57 -1.61
C SER A 131 -12.67 0.42 -2.55
N GLY A 132 -12.26 -0.80 -2.24
CA GLY A 132 -12.46 -1.98 -3.09
C GLY A 132 -11.41 -2.15 -4.19
N ASN A 133 -11.40 -3.33 -4.80
CA ASN A 133 -10.50 -3.74 -5.87
C ASN A 133 -11.31 -3.97 -7.17
N SER A 134 -10.79 -3.52 -8.32
CA SER A 134 -11.34 -3.83 -9.65
C SER A 134 -10.54 -4.95 -10.33
N GLY A 135 -11.14 -5.62 -11.32
CA GLY A 135 -10.45 -6.66 -12.12
C GLY A 135 -10.13 -7.97 -11.39
N THR A 136 -10.82 -8.26 -10.28
CA THR A 136 -10.64 -9.51 -9.52
C THR A 136 -11.19 -10.72 -10.28
N ASN A 137 -10.53 -11.88 -10.09
CA ASN A 137 -11.04 -13.19 -10.51
C ASN A 137 -11.43 -14.00 -9.28
N ALA A 138 -12.71 -14.38 -9.17
CA ALA A 138 -13.25 -15.11 -8.02
C ALA A 138 -12.61 -16.50 -7.78
N SER A 139 -11.95 -17.10 -8.77
CA SER A 139 -11.24 -18.38 -8.58
C SER A 139 -9.88 -18.23 -7.89
N THR A 140 -9.30 -17.03 -7.87
CA THR A 140 -7.92 -16.80 -7.39
C THR A 140 -7.79 -15.61 -6.43
N ASN A 141 -8.78 -14.73 -6.36
CA ASN A 141 -8.76 -13.54 -5.51
C ASN A 141 -9.94 -13.57 -4.54
N PHE A 142 -9.65 -13.48 -3.25
CA PHE A 142 -10.65 -13.50 -2.20
C PHE A 142 -10.16 -12.74 -0.96
N LEU A 143 -11.12 -12.28 -0.14
CA LEU A 143 -10.88 -11.85 1.22
C LEU A 143 -11.15 -13.03 2.16
N GLY A 144 -10.11 -13.59 2.76
CA GLY A 144 -10.26 -14.77 3.62
C GLY A 144 -8.93 -15.33 4.10
N THR A 145 -9.01 -16.48 4.77
CA THR A 145 -7.87 -17.26 5.25
C THR A 145 -7.68 -18.49 4.37
N THR A 146 -6.43 -18.97 4.26
CA THR A 146 -6.08 -20.22 3.57
C THR A 146 -5.78 -21.37 4.54
N ASP A 147 -5.73 -21.07 5.83
CA ASP A 147 -5.55 -22.02 6.93
C ASP A 147 -6.86 -22.21 7.71
N ASN A 148 -6.85 -23.07 8.72
CA ASN A 148 -8.02 -23.43 9.53
C ASN A 148 -8.37 -22.35 10.58
N GLN A 149 -8.29 -21.08 10.19
CA GLN A 149 -8.54 -19.92 11.05
C GLN A 149 -9.81 -19.18 10.62
N PRO A 150 -10.56 -18.58 11.56
CA PRO A 150 -11.73 -17.78 11.23
C PRO A 150 -11.37 -16.46 10.56
N LEU A 151 -12.26 -15.96 9.69
CA LEU A 151 -12.23 -14.58 9.21
C LEU A 151 -13.02 -13.70 10.18
N ILE A 152 -12.36 -12.70 10.77
CA ILE A 152 -12.94 -11.86 11.82
C ILE A 152 -13.10 -10.42 11.35
N PHE A 153 -14.27 -9.83 11.58
CA PHE A 153 -14.55 -8.42 11.40
C PHE A 153 -14.70 -7.73 12.76
N LYS A 154 -13.93 -6.66 12.96
CA LYS A 154 -13.88 -5.92 14.22
C LYS A 154 -14.30 -4.46 14.06
N THR A 155 -14.90 -3.91 15.11
CA THR A 155 -15.08 -2.46 15.28
C THR A 155 -14.60 -2.09 16.67
N ASN A 156 -13.86 -0.98 16.79
CA ASN A 156 -13.24 -0.55 18.06
C ASN A 156 -12.49 -1.69 18.78
N SER A 157 -11.70 -2.48 18.03
CA SER A 157 -10.95 -3.64 18.53
C SER A 157 -11.79 -4.82 19.06
N THR A 158 -13.12 -4.78 18.93
CA THR A 158 -14.05 -5.85 19.34
C THR A 158 -14.51 -6.67 18.14
N GLU A 159 -14.49 -8.00 18.25
CA GLU A 159 -15.09 -8.92 17.27
C GLU A 159 -16.61 -8.79 17.28
N ASN A 160 -17.18 -8.39 16.14
CA ASN A 160 -18.62 -8.22 15.98
C ASN A 160 -19.21 -9.21 14.97
N VAL A 161 -18.44 -9.59 13.95
CA VAL A 161 -18.83 -10.62 12.98
C VAL A 161 -17.65 -11.57 12.74
N ARG A 162 -17.93 -12.85 12.58
CA ARG A 162 -16.96 -13.84 12.13
C ARG A 162 -17.54 -14.79 11.10
N ILE A 163 -16.66 -15.37 10.29
CA ILE A 163 -16.88 -16.65 9.63
C ILE A 163 -15.97 -17.64 10.37
N SER A 164 -16.55 -18.66 11.00
CA SER A 164 -15.78 -19.68 11.72
C SER A 164 -14.91 -20.48 10.75
N ASN A 165 -13.94 -21.23 11.29
CA ASN A 165 -13.09 -22.11 10.48
C ASN A 165 -13.86 -23.25 9.78
N VAL A 166 -15.12 -23.50 10.19
CA VAL A 166 -16.04 -24.45 9.54
C VAL A 166 -17.09 -23.76 8.66
N GLY A 167 -16.99 -22.45 8.46
CA GLY A 167 -17.84 -21.68 7.53
C GLY A 167 -19.13 -21.09 8.13
N TYR A 168 -19.33 -21.15 9.44
CA TYR A 168 -20.52 -20.59 10.09
C TYR A 168 -20.36 -19.09 10.37
N VAL A 169 -21.39 -18.31 10.07
CA VAL A 169 -21.41 -16.87 10.32
C VAL A 169 -21.95 -16.60 11.72
N GLY A 170 -21.14 -15.94 12.55
CA GLY A 170 -21.54 -15.47 13.88
C GLY A 170 -21.63 -13.95 13.90
N ILE A 171 -22.72 -13.39 14.44
CA ILE A 171 -22.87 -11.97 14.76
C ILE A 171 -23.00 -11.85 16.28
N SER A 172 -22.11 -11.07 16.90
CA SER A 172 -21.99 -10.93 18.37
C SER A 172 -21.77 -12.25 19.12
N THR A 173 -21.22 -13.27 18.43
CA THR A 173 -20.84 -14.57 19.00
C THR A 173 -19.55 -15.06 18.34
N ASN A 174 -18.64 -15.62 19.16
CA ASN A 174 -17.37 -16.18 18.69
C ASN A 174 -17.42 -17.71 18.51
N ASN A 175 -18.53 -18.35 18.84
CA ASN A 175 -18.74 -19.80 18.68
C ASN A 175 -20.11 -20.09 18.06
N PRO A 176 -20.33 -19.71 16.78
CA PRO A 176 -21.58 -20.00 16.10
C PRO A 176 -21.80 -21.50 16.00
N LEU A 177 -22.99 -21.98 16.36
CA LEU A 177 -23.37 -23.40 16.32
C LEU A 177 -24.22 -23.78 15.09
N THR A 178 -24.68 -22.78 14.34
CA THR A 178 -25.49 -22.91 13.13
C THR A 178 -24.88 -22.07 12.01
N SER A 179 -25.24 -22.35 10.75
CA SER A 179 -24.68 -21.65 9.58
C SER A 179 -24.76 -20.13 9.67
N LEU A 180 -25.82 -19.60 10.29
CA LEU A 180 -25.92 -18.23 10.75
C LEU A 180 -26.42 -18.25 12.19
N GLN A 181 -25.70 -17.57 13.09
CA GLN A 181 -26.15 -17.32 14.45
C GLN A 181 -25.98 -15.83 14.78
N VAL A 182 -27.07 -15.22 15.25
CA VAL A 182 -27.08 -13.85 15.76
C VAL A 182 -27.32 -13.92 17.27
N ASN A 183 -26.35 -13.49 18.06
CA ASN A 183 -26.52 -13.32 19.50
C ASN A 183 -27.05 -11.91 19.79
N GLY A 184 -28.36 -11.73 19.56
CA GLY A 184 -29.05 -10.45 19.65
C GLY A 184 -30.38 -10.48 18.90
N GLY A 185 -31.00 -9.30 18.73
CA GLY A 185 -32.24 -9.17 17.97
C GLY A 185 -32.03 -9.41 16.47
N PHE A 186 -33.04 -9.98 15.82
CA PHE A 186 -33.11 -10.13 14.36
C PHE A 186 -34.35 -9.42 13.84
N SER A 187 -34.16 -8.44 12.96
CA SER A 187 -35.24 -7.68 12.33
C SER A 187 -35.25 -7.93 10.84
N LEU A 188 -36.44 -8.16 10.28
CA LEU A 188 -36.63 -8.31 8.85
C LEU A 188 -37.09 -6.98 8.26
N SER A 189 -36.28 -6.42 7.35
CA SER A 189 -36.67 -5.22 6.60
C SER A 189 -37.97 -5.46 5.85
N SER A 190 -38.93 -4.54 6.00
CA SER A 190 -40.22 -4.60 5.35
C SER A 190 -40.22 -3.85 4.02
N THR A 191 -40.90 -4.39 3.01
CA THR A 191 -41.40 -3.59 1.89
C THR A 191 -42.87 -3.23 2.10
N THR A 192 -43.32 -2.08 1.58
CA THR A 192 -44.74 -1.70 1.60
C THR A 192 -45.33 -1.87 0.22
N VAL A 193 -46.44 -2.60 0.14
CA VAL A 193 -47.18 -2.82 -1.09
C VAL A 193 -48.51 -2.08 -1.01
N ASN A 194 -48.76 -1.21 -1.99
CA ASN A 194 -50.03 -0.48 -2.09
C ASN A 194 -51.06 -1.35 -2.80
N LEU A 195 -52.18 -1.62 -2.13
CA LEU A 195 -53.30 -2.33 -2.71
C LEU A 195 -54.37 -1.34 -3.17
N THR A 196 -54.51 -1.20 -4.49
CA THR A 196 -55.35 -0.16 -5.11
C THR A 196 -56.48 -0.68 -5.99
N ALA A 197 -56.46 -1.96 -6.32
CA ALA A 197 -57.44 -2.66 -7.14
C ALA A 197 -57.61 -4.11 -6.65
N ASP A 198 -58.63 -4.79 -7.17
CA ASP A 198 -58.88 -6.20 -6.85
C ASP A 198 -58.02 -7.12 -7.70
N ASN A 199 -57.80 -8.34 -7.18
CA ASN A 199 -57.01 -9.39 -7.80
C ASN A 199 -55.57 -8.96 -8.11
N GLN A 200 -54.99 -8.09 -7.29
CA GLN A 200 -53.59 -7.71 -7.44
C GLN A 200 -52.67 -8.88 -7.08
N VAL A 201 -51.57 -9.03 -7.81
CA VAL A 201 -50.53 -10.00 -7.49
C VAL A 201 -49.41 -9.28 -6.76
N ILE A 202 -49.15 -9.67 -5.52
CA ILE A 202 -48.00 -9.16 -4.77
C ILE A 202 -46.77 -10.00 -5.17
N THR A 203 -45.76 -9.35 -5.75
CA THR A 203 -44.47 -10.00 -6.02
C THR A 203 -43.67 -10.08 -4.73
N VAL A 204 -43.51 -11.29 -4.19
CA VAL A 204 -42.78 -11.54 -2.94
C VAL A 204 -41.28 -11.30 -3.09
N GLY A 205 -40.69 -11.70 -4.22
CA GLY A 205 -39.26 -11.51 -4.49
C GLY A 205 -38.36 -12.06 -3.37
N ASN A 206 -37.33 -11.30 -3.01
CA ASN A 206 -36.40 -11.63 -1.93
C ASN A 206 -36.85 -11.10 -0.55
N PHE A 207 -38.12 -10.73 -0.38
CA PHE A 207 -38.64 -10.21 0.88
C PHE A 207 -39.13 -11.35 1.79
N SER A 208 -39.02 -11.13 3.10
CA SER A 208 -39.61 -11.99 4.14
C SER A 208 -40.59 -11.22 5.05
N ASN A 209 -40.83 -9.94 4.76
CA ASN A 209 -41.71 -9.07 5.52
C ASN A 209 -42.39 -8.06 4.58
N ILE A 210 -43.72 -8.11 4.49
CA ILE A 210 -44.54 -7.27 3.61
C ILE A 210 -45.60 -6.53 4.43
N LYS A 211 -45.60 -5.21 4.29
CA LYS A 211 -46.65 -4.32 4.80
C LYS A 211 -47.68 -4.07 3.71
N LEU A 212 -48.96 -4.22 4.03
CA LEU A 212 -50.06 -3.90 3.12
C LEU A 212 -50.58 -2.49 3.41
N ASN A 213 -50.57 -1.62 2.41
CA ASN A 213 -51.21 -0.32 2.46
C ASN A 213 -52.42 -0.33 1.51
N SER A 214 -53.59 -0.65 2.05
CA SER A 214 -54.81 -0.80 1.26
C SER A 214 -55.58 0.51 1.19
N ASN A 215 -56.07 0.85 -0.01
CA ASN A 215 -56.94 2.02 -0.20
C ASN A 215 -58.43 1.75 0.10
N ASN A 216 -58.75 0.61 0.71
CA ASN A 216 -60.11 0.23 1.08
C ASN A 216 -60.15 -0.23 2.54
N THR A 217 -61.31 -0.09 3.19
CA THR A 217 -61.53 -0.52 4.57
C THR A 217 -62.22 -1.88 4.69
N THR A 218 -62.67 -2.46 3.57
CA THR A 218 -63.32 -3.78 3.51
C THR A 218 -62.39 -4.79 2.82
N SER A 219 -61.92 -5.81 3.54
CA SER A 219 -60.95 -6.80 3.04
C SER A 219 -61.39 -7.47 1.73
N ALA A 220 -62.67 -7.87 1.64
CA ALA A 220 -63.23 -8.53 0.46
C ALA A 220 -63.26 -7.65 -0.80
N ASN A 221 -63.14 -6.32 -0.64
CA ASN A 221 -63.07 -5.35 -1.73
C ASN A 221 -61.64 -4.96 -2.08
N ARG A 222 -60.63 -5.63 -1.51
CA ARG A 222 -59.21 -5.54 -1.89
C ARG A 222 -58.56 -6.90 -1.81
N THR A 223 -58.79 -7.70 -2.85
CA THR A 223 -58.22 -9.05 -2.95
C THR A 223 -56.82 -9.04 -3.55
N PHE A 224 -55.96 -9.93 -3.06
CA PHE A 224 -54.65 -10.16 -3.64
C PHE A 224 -54.23 -11.63 -3.58
N THR A 225 -53.24 -11.98 -4.40
CA THR A 225 -52.51 -13.26 -4.39
C THR A 225 -51.01 -12.99 -4.30
N LEU A 226 -50.21 -14.04 -4.14
CA LEU A 226 -48.75 -13.95 -4.02
C LEU A 226 -48.05 -14.54 -5.24
N SER A 227 -46.93 -13.95 -5.67
CA SER A 227 -46.00 -14.66 -6.56
C SER A 227 -45.36 -15.85 -5.87
N ASN A 228 -44.71 -16.74 -6.62
CA ASN A 228 -43.93 -17.83 -6.04
C ASN A 228 -42.81 -17.30 -5.14
N GLY A 229 -42.43 -18.11 -4.15
CA GLY A 229 -41.16 -17.93 -3.43
C GLY A 229 -39.97 -18.27 -4.32
N LEU A 230 -38.79 -17.79 -3.94
CA LEU A 230 -37.54 -17.96 -4.69
C LEU A 230 -36.85 -19.28 -4.36
N VAL A 231 -36.91 -19.71 -3.10
CA VAL A 231 -36.24 -20.91 -2.58
C VAL A 231 -37.08 -21.58 -1.50
N ASP A 232 -37.00 -22.91 -1.44
CA ASP A 232 -37.64 -23.71 -0.39
C ASP A 232 -37.22 -23.21 1.00
N GLY A 233 -38.18 -23.08 1.90
CA GLY A 233 -37.98 -22.55 3.25
C GLY A 233 -37.99 -21.03 3.33
N GLN A 234 -38.19 -20.28 2.23
CA GLN A 234 -38.40 -18.83 2.32
C GLN A 234 -39.60 -18.55 3.23
N MET A 235 -39.36 -17.80 4.31
CA MET A 235 -40.40 -17.37 5.24
C MET A 235 -40.95 -16.01 4.81
N LEU A 236 -42.22 -15.78 5.07
CA LEU A 236 -42.90 -14.52 4.77
C LEU A 236 -43.85 -14.14 5.90
N MET A 237 -43.71 -12.92 6.40
CA MET A 237 -44.66 -12.26 7.28
C MET A 237 -45.41 -11.18 6.50
N ILE A 238 -46.73 -11.12 6.65
CA ILE A 238 -47.60 -10.12 6.01
C ILE A 238 -48.51 -9.50 7.05
N TYR A 239 -48.66 -8.18 7.05
CA TYR A 239 -49.62 -7.46 7.90
C TYR A 239 -50.02 -6.12 7.27
N PRO A 240 -51.23 -5.60 7.54
CA PRO A 240 -51.63 -4.29 7.06
C PRO A 240 -51.08 -3.17 7.95
N VAL A 241 -50.79 -2.03 7.33
CA VAL A 241 -50.44 -0.78 8.00
C VAL A 241 -51.51 0.30 7.80
N ALA A 242 -52.40 0.13 6.83
CA ALA A 242 -53.62 0.91 6.66
C ALA A 242 -54.62 0.17 5.78
N GLY A 243 -55.90 0.47 6.00
CA GLY A 243 -57.01 -0.19 5.31
C GLY A 243 -57.11 -1.69 5.65
N ALA A 244 -57.81 -2.42 4.81
CA ALA A 244 -58.04 -3.85 4.93
C ALA A 244 -57.84 -4.54 3.58
N ALA A 245 -57.41 -5.79 3.59
CA ALA A 245 -57.16 -6.57 2.37
C ALA A 245 -57.48 -8.06 2.60
N GLN A 246 -57.73 -8.79 1.53
CA GLN A 246 -57.97 -10.24 1.59
C GLN A 246 -56.92 -10.97 0.75
N LEU A 247 -56.17 -11.87 1.37
CA LEU A 247 -55.39 -12.87 0.64
C LEU A 247 -56.31 -13.99 0.19
N LEU A 248 -56.33 -14.25 -1.11
CA LEU A 248 -57.06 -15.37 -1.68
C LEU A 248 -56.29 -16.68 -1.50
N ASP A 249 -57.00 -17.71 -1.04
CA ASP A 249 -56.52 -19.09 -1.02
C ASP A 249 -56.64 -19.69 -2.42
N ALA A 250 -55.71 -19.32 -3.30
CA ALA A 250 -55.75 -19.67 -4.71
C ALA A 250 -54.36 -19.86 -5.30
N GLY A 251 -54.27 -20.74 -6.30
CA GLY A 251 -53.04 -20.98 -7.07
C GLY A 251 -51.92 -21.55 -6.21
N ASN A 252 -50.88 -20.74 -5.99
CA ASN A 252 -49.70 -21.10 -5.21
C ASN A 252 -49.82 -20.71 -3.73
N VAL A 253 -50.99 -20.27 -3.26
CA VAL A 253 -51.27 -20.02 -1.85
C VAL A 253 -52.14 -21.16 -1.34
N ASN A 254 -51.75 -21.74 -0.20
CA ASN A 254 -52.50 -22.79 0.49
C ASN A 254 -52.61 -22.43 1.97
N ILE A 255 -53.71 -21.77 2.29
CA ILE A 255 -54.08 -21.32 3.63
C ILE A 255 -55.42 -21.94 4.03
N ALA A 256 -55.88 -21.76 5.26
CA ALA A 256 -57.18 -22.30 5.68
C ALA A 256 -58.34 -21.39 5.19
N GLY A 257 -58.58 -21.38 3.88
CA GLY A 257 -59.50 -20.46 3.19
C GLY A 257 -58.97 -19.03 3.12
N ASN A 258 -59.64 -18.18 2.34
CA ASN A 258 -59.24 -16.77 2.18
C ASN A 258 -59.03 -16.09 3.54
N PHE A 259 -57.97 -15.29 3.66
CA PHE A 259 -57.64 -14.59 4.89
C PHE A 259 -57.91 -13.10 4.76
N ASN A 260 -58.84 -12.60 5.59
CA ASN A 260 -59.15 -11.19 5.70
C ASN A 260 -58.20 -10.56 6.72
N PHE A 261 -57.31 -9.67 6.28
CA PHE A 261 -56.49 -8.87 7.18
C PHE A 261 -57.35 -7.74 7.76
N GLY A 262 -57.57 -7.79 9.08
CA GLY A 262 -58.03 -6.70 9.93
C GLY A 262 -56.87 -5.87 10.50
N VAL A 263 -57.18 -4.96 11.42
CA VAL A 263 -56.17 -4.13 12.08
C VAL A 263 -55.31 -5.01 12.97
N GLU A 264 -53.97 -4.89 12.88
CA GLU A 264 -53.00 -5.68 13.67
C GLU A 264 -52.94 -7.20 13.35
N ASP A 265 -53.60 -7.66 12.29
CA ASP A 265 -53.46 -9.04 11.85
C ASP A 265 -52.12 -9.31 11.18
N VAL A 266 -51.56 -10.48 11.46
CA VAL A 266 -50.30 -10.97 10.94
C VAL A 266 -50.48 -12.37 10.42
N LEU A 267 -50.02 -12.60 9.20
CA LEU A 267 -49.98 -13.93 8.58
C LEU A 267 -48.53 -14.34 8.34
N HIS A 268 -48.17 -15.55 8.78
CA HIS A 268 -46.89 -16.17 8.51
C HIS A 268 -47.06 -17.32 7.52
N LEU A 269 -46.24 -17.29 6.47
CA LEU A 269 -46.21 -18.29 5.41
C LEU A 269 -44.80 -18.83 5.23
N VAL A 270 -44.69 -20.04 4.70
CA VAL A 270 -43.42 -20.63 4.24
C VAL A 270 -43.57 -21.18 2.83
N TRP A 271 -42.59 -20.90 1.97
CA TRP A 271 -42.53 -21.48 0.64
C TRP A 271 -41.99 -22.90 0.71
N ILE A 272 -42.71 -23.87 0.13
CA ILE A 272 -42.32 -25.30 0.12
C ILE A 272 -42.01 -25.80 -1.30
N GLY A 273 -41.56 -24.89 -2.19
CA GLY A 273 -41.13 -25.21 -3.56
C GLY A 273 -42.19 -25.04 -4.62
N ASN A 274 -43.47 -25.22 -4.29
CA ASN A 274 -44.58 -25.01 -5.23
C ASN A 274 -45.76 -24.20 -4.68
N LYS A 275 -45.80 -23.95 -3.38
CA LYS A 275 -46.84 -23.16 -2.73
C LYS A 275 -46.35 -22.50 -1.45
N TRP A 276 -47.02 -21.42 -1.08
CA TRP A 276 -47.01 -20.82 0.24
C TRP A 276 -47.93 -21.61 1.15
N LEU A 277 -47.37 -22.18 2.21
CA LEU A 277 -48.11 -22.86 3.25
C LEU A 277 -48.27 -21.94 4.45
N GLN A 278 -49.47 -21.87 5.02
CA GLN A 278 -49.69 -21.18 6.28
C GLN A 278 -48.91 -21.84 7.42
N VAL A 279 -48.11 -21.04 8.13
CA VAL A 279 -47.42 -21.45 9.37
C VAL A 279 -48.26 -21.04 10.58
N SER A 280 -48.68 -19.78 10.62
CA SER A 280 -49.49 -19.23 11.71
C SER A 280 -50.22 -17.97 11.24
N ARG A 281 -51.28 -17.58 11.95
CA ARG A 281 -51.98 -16.31 11.77
C ARG A 281 -52.41 -15.77 13.12
N SER A 282 -52.38 -14.46 13.31
CA SER A 282 -53.21 -13.80 14.32
C SER A 282 -54.59 -13.53 13.72
N ASN A 283 -55.58 -13.37 14.59
CA ASN A 283 -56.93 -12.96 14.23
C ASN A 283 -57.42 -12.12 15.40
N ASN A 284 -56.97 -10.87 15.43
CA ASN A 284 -57.11 -9.97 16.58
C ASN A 284 -58.25 -8.96 16.39
#